data_AF-A0A936ZW58-F1
#
_entry.id   AF-A0A936ZW58-F1
#
_cell.length_a   1.000
_cell.length_b   1.000
_cell.length_c   1.000
_cell.angle_alpha   90.00
_cell.angle_beta   90.00
_cell.angle_gamma   90.00
#
_symmetry.space_group_name_H-M   'P 1'
#
loop_
_entity.id
_entity.type
_entity.pdbx_description
1 polymer ?
#
loop_
_entity_poly.entity_id
_entity_poly.type
_entity_poly.pdbx_seq_one_letter_code
_entity_poly.pdbx_strand_id
1 'polypeptide(L)' 'MHAYPQHQKHHYLADILQALHLTMDQFIYNPIHHSHYETILFRWILKLYQKQTPAEHAIQVIYITRNTFVLEESIGVKN' A
#
# COMPACT_ATOMS: atom_id res chain seq x y z
N MET A 1 -5.03 1.20 28.11
CA MET A 1 -5.84 1.36 26.88
C MET A 1 -5.51 0.22 25.93
N HIS A 2 -6.42 -0.72 25.70
CA HIS A 2 -6.20 -1.80 24.74
C HIS A 2 -6.42 -1.23 23.33
N ALA A 3 -5.33 -0.98 22.60
CA ALA A 3 -5.43 -0.66 21.18
C ALA A 3 -5.98 -1.89 20.47
N TYR A 4 -7.21 -1.82 19.95
CA TYR A 4 -7.77 -2.90 19.16
C TYR A 4 -6.84 -3.16 17.96
N PRO A 5 -6.45 -4.41 17.66
CA PRO A 5 -5.54 -4.72 16.54
C PRO A 5 -6.03 -4.19 15.18
N GLN A 6 -7.36 -4.04 15.04
CA GLN A 6 -7.99 -3.45 13.86
C GLN A 6 -7.73 -1.93 13.76
N HIS A 7 -7.67 -1.23 14.89
CA HIS A 7 -7.40 0.20 14.94
C HIS A 7 -5.95 0.50 14.55
N GLN A 8 -4.99 -0.30 15.04
CA GLN A 8 -3.57 -0.15 14.67
C GLN A 8 -3.33 -0.40 13.18
N LYS A 9 -3.96 -1.43 12.61
CA LYS A 9 -3.90 -1.70 11.17
C LYS A 9 -4.52 -0.57 10.35
N HIS A 10 -5.62 0.00 10.82
CA HIS A 10 -6.32 1.09 10.14
C HIS A 10 -5.47 2.37 10.12
N HIS A 11 -4.86 2.74 11.24
CA HIS A 11 -3.90 3.86 11.30
C HIS A 11 -2.70 3.64 10.39
N TYR A 12 -2.11 2.44 10.45
CA TYR A 12 -0.99 2.08 9.59
C TYR A 12 -1.31 2.19 8.10
N LEU A 13 -2.50 1.72 7.70
CA LEU A 13 -2.99 1.85 6.33
C LEU A 13 -3.22 3.32 5.96
N ALA A 14 -3.84 4.10 6.85
CA ALA A 14 -4.11 5.52 6.63
C ALA A 14 -2.83 6.33 6.43
N ASP A 15 -1.82 6.11 7.28
CA ASP A 15 -0.52 6.79 7.19
C ASP A 15 0.15 6.56 5.83
N ILE A 16 0.15 5.30 5.37
CA ILE A 16 0.74 4.94 4.07
C ILE A 16 -0.07 5.56 2.92
N LEU A 17 -1.40 5.45 2.95
CA LEU A 17 -2.24 6.00 1.89
C LEU A 17 -2.10 7.53 1.81
N GLN A 18 -2.07 8.21 2.95
CA GLN A 18 -1.84 9.66 3.02
C GLN A 18 -0.50 10.04 2.40
N ALA A 19 0.58 9.31 2.70
CA ALA A 19 1.90 9.54 2.11
C ALA A 19 1.95 9.27 0.60
N LEU A 20 1.01 8.50 0.06
CA LEU A 20 0.84 8.23 -1.37
C LEU A 20 -0.19 9.17 -2.03
N HIS A 21 -0.71 10.16 -1.29
CA HIS A 21 -1.78 11.06 -1.72
C HIS A 21 -3.08 10.34 -2.12
N LEU A 22 -3.35 9.20 -1.49
CA LEU A 22 -4.59 8.43 -1.63
C LEU A 22 -5.45 8.61 -0.38
N THR A 23 -6.75 8.77 -0.55
CA THR A 23 -7.69 8.74 0.58
C THR A 23 -8.18 7.31 0.83
N MET A 24 -8.48 6.98 2.10
CA MET A 24 -9.01 5.67 2.44
C MET A 24 -10.31 5.35 1.72
N ASP A 25 -11.17 6.36 1.55
CA ASP A 25 -12.43 6.22 0.82
C ASP A 25 -12.16 5.90 -0.65
N GLN A 26 -11.27 6.62 -1.33
CA GLN A 26 -10.94 6.28 -2.73
C GLN A 26 -10.33 4.87 -2.87
N PHE A 27 -9.60 4.42 -1.85
CA PHE A 27 -8.89 3.14 -1.88
C PHE A 27 -9.80 1.93 -1.56
N ILE A 28 -10.70 2.06 -0.59
CA ILE A 28 -11.57 0.97 -0.11
C ILE A 28 -12.90 0.93 -0.86
N TYR A 29 -13.44 2.09 -1.25
CA TYR A 29 -14.84 2.23 -1.67
C TYR A 29 -15.07 2.09 -3.17
N ASN A 30 -14.08 1.64 -3.95
CA ASN A 30 -14.26 1.47 -5.39
C ASN A 30 -14.41 -0.01 -5.80
N PRO A 31 -15.57 -0.66 -5.52
CA PRO A 31 -15.79 -2.06 -5.84
C PRO A 31 -15.86 -2.35 -7.36
N ILE A 32 -15.99 -1.32 -8.20
CA ILE A 32 -16.00 -1.44 -9.67
C ILE A 32 -14.57 -1.30 -10.26
N HIS A 33 -13.65 -0.67 -9.52
CA HIS A 33 -12.30 -0.36 -10.00
C HIS A 33 -11.21 -0.71 -8.99
N HIS A 34 -11.34 -1.77 -8.18
CA HIS A 34 -10.16 -2.39 -7.57
C HIS A 34 -9.30 -2.94 -8.70
N SER A 35 -8.55 -2.04 -9.33
CA SER A 35 -7.64 -2.36 -10.39
C SER A 35 -6.58 -3.27 -9.78
N HIS A 36 -5.84 -3.94 -10.65
CA HIS A 36 -4.76 -4.81 -10.21
C HIS A 36 -3.79 -4.05 -9.26
N TYR A 37 -3.66 -2.73 -9.46
CA TYR A 37 -2.81 -1.86 -8.66
C TYR A 37 -3.26 -1.70 -7.20
N GLU A 38 -4.50 -1.32 -6.88
CA GLU A 38 -4.92 -1.15 -5.48
C GLU A 38 -4.88 -2.47 -4.72
N THR A 39 -5.19 -3.58 -5.41
CA THR A 39 -5.13 -4.92 -4.83
C THR A 39 -3.69 -5.31 -4.47
N ILE A 40 -2.73 -5.04 -5.36
CA ILE A 40 -1.31 -5.28 -5.12
C ILE A 40 -0.80 -4.39 -3.98
N LEU A 41 -1.14 -3.10 -4.01
CA LEU A 41 -0.74 -2.14 -2.99
C LEU A 41 -1.25 -2.54 -1.60
N PHE A 42 -2.53 -2.96 -1.48
CA PHE A 42 -3.09 -3.43 -0.23
C PHE A 42 -2.35 -4.67 0.31
N ARG A 43 -2.01 -5.61 -0.57
CA ARG A 43 -1.24 -6.82 -0.20
C ARG A 43 0.16 -6.47 0.31
N TRP A 44 0.84 -5.52 -0.33
CA TRP A 44 2.15 -5.05 0.14
C TRP A 44 2.05 -4.41 1.52
N ILE A 45 1.09 -3.49 1.70
CA ILE A 45 0.85 -2.83 2.99
C ILE A 45 0.57 -3.85 4.09
N LEU A 46 -0.30 -4.84 3.82
CA LEU A 46 -0.61 -5.90 4.78
C LEU A 46 0.62 -6.73 5.15
N LYS A 47 1.46 -7.07 4.16
CA LYS A 47 2.69 -7.85 4.40
C LYS A 47 3.71 -7.06 5.22
N LEU A 48 3.84 -5.76 4.99
CA LEU A 48 4.73 -4.87 5.76
C LEU A 48 4.23 -4.70 7.21
N TYR A 49 2.91 -4.55 7.38
CA TYR A 49 2.27 -4.53 8.69
C TYR A 49 2.51 -5.83 9.48
N GLN A 50 2.33 -6.99 8.84
CA GLN A 50 2.58 -8.31 9.46
C GLN A 50 4.04 -8.49 9.89
N LYS A 51 4.98 -7.88 9.16
CA LYS A 51 6.40 -7.83 9.50
C LYS A 51 6.74 -6.78 10.56
N GLN A 52 5.75 -6.07 11.10
CA GLN A 52 5.93 -4.95 12.04
C GLN A 52 6.88 -3.88 11.50
N THR A 53 6.90 -3.69 10.17
CA THR A 53 7.73 -2.65 9.56
C THR A 53 7.16 -1.28 9.91
N PRO A 54 7.96 -0.33 10.45
CA PRO A 54 7.47 1.01 10.75
C PRO A 54 6.90 1.70 9.51
N ALA A 55 5.86 2.53 9.69
CA ALA A 55 5.13 3.15 8.59
C ALA A 55 6.06 3.97 7.66
N GLU A 56 6.97 4.76 8.22
CA GLU A 56 7.96 5.56 7.46
C GLU A 56 8.81 4.68 6.52
N HIS A 57 9.28 3.53 7.01
CA HIS A 57 10.08 2.60 6.23
C HIS A 57 9.21 1.87 5.19
N ALA A 58 7.98 1.50 5.55
CA ALA A 58 7.03 0.91 4.63
C ALA A 58 6.69 1.83 3.45
N ILE A 59 6.55 3.14 3.70
CA ILE A 59 6.36 4.18 2.67
C ILE A 59 7.54 4.15 1.69
N GLN A 60 8.78 4.18 2.18
CA GLN A 60 9.97 4.13 1.32
C GLN A 60 10.02 2.85 0.47
N VAL A 61 9.76 1.69 1.07
CA VAL A 61 9.72 0.40 0.36
C VAL A 61 8.67 0.42 -0.74
N ILE A 62 7.47 0.96 -0.47
CA ILE A 62 6.40 1.05 -1.45
C ILE A 62 6.80 2.00 -2.59
N TYR A 63 7.38 3.16 -2.29
CA TYR A 63 7.88 4.08 -3.32
C TYR A 63 8.92 3.43 -4.23
N ILE A 64 9.91 2.75 -3.66
CA ILE A 64 10.95 2.06 -4.42
C ILE A 64 10.32 0.94 -5.27
N THR A 65 9.51 0.09 -4.67
CA THR A 65 8.89 -1.05 -5.36
C THR A 65 7.98 -0.58 -6.50
N ARG A 66 7.17 0.47 -6.27
CA ARG A 66 6.32 1.08 -7.29
C ARG A 66 7.15 1.59 -8.46
N ASN A 67 8.23 2.32 -8.19
CA ASN A 67 9.11 2.83 -9.24
C ASN A 67 9.74 1.70 -10.04
N THR A 68 10.23 0.63 -9.41
CA THR A 68 10.79 -0.53 -10.12
C THR A 68 9.75 -1.25 -10.97
N PHE A 69 8.56 -1.50 -10.42
CA PHE A 69 7.48 -2.21 -11.15
C PHE A 69 6.97 -1.40 -12.35
N VAL A 70 6.81 -0.08 -12.18
CA VAL A 70 6.42 0.85 -13.27
C VAL A 70 7.54 0.95 -14.32
N LEU A 71 8.80 0.95 -13.89
CA LEU A 71 9.93 0.96 -14.83
C LEU A 71 9.98 -0.33 -15.65
N GLU A 72 9.74 -1.51 -15.07
CA GLU A 72 9.70 -2.77 -15.81
C GLU A 72 8.58 -2.82 -16.87
N GLU A 73 7.40 -2.29 -16.57
CA GLU A 73 6.31 -2.18 -17.57
C GLU A 73 6.66 -1.18 -18.68
N SER A 74 7.37 -0.09 -18.38
CA SER A 74 7.76 0.93 -19.35
C SER A 74 8.88 0.49 -20.31
N ILE A 75 9.74 -0.44 -19.89
CA ILE A 75 10.89 -0.91 -20.67
C ILE A 75 10.49 -2.11 -21.58
N GLY A 76 9.29 -2.67 -21.43
CA GLY A 76 8.76 -3.66 -22.37
C GLY A 76 9.63 -4.90 -22.52
N VAL A 77 10.27 -5.37 -21.44
CA VAL A 77 10.92 -6.69 -21.46
C VAL A 77 9.82 -7.74 -21.32
N LYS A 78 9.30 -8.17 -22.47
CA LYS A 78 8.51 -9.40 -22.58
C LYS A 78 9.40 -10.56 -22.12
N ASN A 79 9.06 -11.17 -20.98
CA ASN A 79 9.50 -12.52 -20.64
C ASN A 79 8.98 -13.52 -21.69
#